data_AF-A0A1X7DRL3-F1
#
_entry.id   AF-A0A1X7DRL3-F1
#
_cell.length_a   1.000
_cell.length_b   1.000
_cell.length_c   1.000
_cell.angle_alpha   90.00
_cell.angle_beta   90.00
_cell.angle_gamma   90.00
#
_symmetry.space_group_name_H-M   'P 1'
#
loop_
_entity.id
_entity.type
_entity.pdbx_description
1 polymer ?
#
loop_
_entity_poly.entity_id
_entity_poly.type
_entity_poly.pdbx_seq_one_letter_code
_entity_poly.pdbx_strand_id
1 'polypeptide(L)'
;MLRNGKPSPAPIPLIEPLTVTLQGEVLKRLNEYREAVFQLSDQGWPDDAKKQNKPDKHRAMYRPQRKRARHGLLDFLCEQADAQQRANPGSKPQQ
;
A
#
# COMPACT_ATOMS: atom_id res chain seq x y z
N MET A 1 -4.29 -19.48 20.25
CA MET A 1 -5.03 -19.18 19.01
C MET A 1 -4.04 -18.66 17.97
N LEU A 2 -3.55 -19.52 17.09
CA LEU A 2 -2.59 -19.19 16.03
C LEU A 2 -3.36 -18.52 14.87
N ARG A 3 -3.09 -17.23 14.60
CA ARG A 3 -3.61 -16.57 13.39
C ARG A 3 -2.86 -17.16 12.21
N ASN A 4 -3.53 -17.98 11.42
CA ASN A 4 -3.10 -18.38 10.07
C ASN A 4 -3.15 -17.14 9.15
N GLY A 5 -2.28 -16.16 9.39
CA GLY A 5 -1.97 -15.13 8.42
C GLY A 5 -1.06 -15.77 7.40
N LYS A 6 -1.53 -15.95 6.16
CA LYS A 6 -0.65 -16.29 5.03
C LYS A 6 0.59 -15.39 5.12
N PRO A 7 1.82 -15.95 5.09
CA PRO A 7 3.01 -15.12 5.02
C PRO A 7 2.86 -14.20 3.81
N SER A 8 3.03 -12.90 4.03
CA SER A 8 3.13 -11.94 2.94
C SER A 8 4.20 -12.49 1.99
N PRO A 9 3.92 -12.65 0.69
CA PRO A 9 4.93 -13.12 -0.24
C PRO A 9 6.15 -12.22 -0.12
N ALA A 10 7.33 -12.83 -0.05
CA ALA A 10 8.59 -12.10 -0.02
C ALA A 10 8.64 -11.21 -1.28
N PRO A 11 9.05 -9.93 -1.17
CA PRO A 11 9.12 -9.05 -2.32
C PRO A 11 10.09 -9.65 -3.33
N ILE A 12 9.61 -9.87 -4.55
CA ILE A 12 10.43 -10.39 -5.62
C ILE A 12 11.39 -9.29 -6.06
N PRO A 13 12.71 -9.54 -6.07
CA PRO A 13 13.66 -8.55 -6.56
C PRO A 13 13.39 -8.26 -8.04
N LEU A 14 13.13 -6.99 -8.32
CA LEU A 14 12.94 -6.50 -9.68
C LEU A 14 14.31 -6.33 -10.34
N ILE A 15 14.51 -7.00 -11.49
CA ILE A 15 15.73 -6.90 -12.30
C ILE A 15 15.72 -5.61 -13.12
N GLU A 16 14.53 -5.12 -13.47
CA GLU A 16 14.28 -3.88 -14.20
C GLU A 16 13.23 -3.04 -13.46
N PRO A 17 13.20 -1.71 -13.66
CA PRO A 17 12.17 -0.86 -13.08
C PRO A 17 10.76 -1.38 -13.42
N LEU A 18 9.89 -1.45 -12.41
CA LEU A 18 8.50 -1.82 -12.61
C LEU A 18 7.77 -0.67 -13.31
N THR A 19 7.24 -0.92 -14.49
CA THR A 19 6.38 0.04 -15.19
C THR A 19 4.94 -0.31 -14.92
N VAL A 20 4.21 0.55 -14.21
CA VAL A 20 2.78 0.37 -13.93
C VAL A 20 1.97 1.53 -14.45
N THR A 21 0.82 1.19 -15.04
CA THR A 21 -0.20 2.16 -15.41
C THR A 21 -1.30 2.14 -14.36
N LEU A 22 -1.48 3.25 -13.64
CA LEU A 22 -2.47 3.37 -12.59
C LEU A 22 -3.80 3.87 -13.16
N GLN A 23 -4.83 3.03 -13.14
CA GLN A 23 -6.17 3.38 -13.62
C GLN A 23 -7.25 2.79 -12.72
N GLY A 24 -8.46 3.35 -12.83
CA GLY A 24 -9.66 2.86 -12.14
C GLY A 24 -9.46 2.69 -10.63
N GLU A 25 -9.80 1.49 -10.13
CA GLU A 25 -9.77 1.15 -8.71
C GLU A 25 -8.36 1.26 -8.08
N VAL A 26 -7.29 1.03 -8.84
CA VAL A 26 -5.92 1.13 -8.30
C VAL A 26 -5.55 2.59 -8.05
N LEU A 27 -5.89 3.49 -8.97
CA LEU A 27 -5.67 4.93 -8.80
C LEU A 27 -6.47 5.46 -7.60
N LYS A 28 -7.72 5.00 -7.44
CA LYS A 28 -8.55 5.32 -6.28
C LYS A 28 -7.88 4.88 -4.97
N ARG A 29 -7.37 3.65 -4.90
CA ARG A 29 -6.64 3.14 -3.73
C ARG A 29 -5.36 3.94 -3.44
N LEU A 30 -4.65 4.39 -4.46
CA LEU A 30 -3.48 5.26 -4.28
C LEU A 30 -3.88 6.58 -3.64
N ASN A 31 -4.95 7.21 -4.12
CA ASN A 31 -5.46 8.46 -3.57
C ASN A 31 -5.93 8.28 -2.13
N GLU A 32 -6.70 7.23 -1.83
CA GLU A 32 -7.12 6.89 -0.46
C GLU A 32 -5.93 6.65 0.47
N TYR A 33 -4.86 6.00 -0.01
CA TYR A 33 -3.64 5.80 0.77
C TYR A 33 -2.94 7.13 1.07
N ARG A 34 -2.77 7.99 0.04
CA ARG A 34 -2.14 9.31 0.18
C ARG A 34 -2.91 10.19 1.15
N GLU A 35 -4.24 10.24 1.03
CA GLU A 35 -5.11 10.98 1.93
C GLU A 35 -4.98 10.46 3.36
N ALA A 36 -5.08 9.14 3.58
CA ALA A 36 -4.97 8.58 4.92
C ALA A 36 -3.59 8.80 5.54
N VAL A 37 -2.51 8.79 4.75
CA VAL A 37 -1.16 9.16 5.22
C VAL A 37 -1.11 10.63 5.63
N PHE A 38 -1.66 11.53 4.82
CA PHE A 38 -1.71 12.96 5.13
C PHE A 38 -2.52 13.23 6.41
N GLN A 39 -3.72 12.66 6.52
CA GLN A 39 -4.60 12.79 7.71
C GLN A 39 -3.97 12.17 8.97
N LEU A 40 -3.07 11.19 8.83
CA LEU A 40 -2.32 10.65 9.97
C LEU A 40 -1.08 11.46 10.34
N SER A 41 -0.66 12.42 9.51
CA SER A 41 0.43 13.35 9.81
C SER A 41 -0.08 14.52 10.65
N ASP A 42 0.79 15.12 11.47
CA ASP A 42 0.42 16.25 12.33
C ASP A 42 -0.09 17.48 11.53
N GLN A 43 0.32 17.60 10.26
CA GLN A 43 -0.14 18.63 9.33
C GLN A 43 -1.59 18.40 8.87
N GLY A 44 -2.01 17.15 8.72
CA GLY A 44 -3.35 16.81 8.25
C GLY A 44 -4.42 16.90 9.33
N TRP A 45 -4.05 17.10 10.59
CA TRP A 45 -5.03 17.11 11.67
C TRP A 45 -5.90 18.38 11.63
N PRO A 46 -7.22 18.23 11.73
CA PRO A 46 -8.10 19.37 11.91
C PRO A 46 -7.81 20.05 13.26
N ASP A 47 -8.06 21.35 13.35
CA ASP A 47 -7.76 22.15 14.54
C ASP A 47 -8.44 21.60 15.80
N ASP A 48 -9.61 20.99 15.67
CA ASP A 48 -10.33 20.34 16.77
C ASP A 48 -9.60 19.11 17.31
N ALA A 49 -8.94 18.34 16.45
CA ALA A 49 -8.13 17.20 16.86
C ALA A 49 -6.84 17.64 17.57
N LYS A 50 -6.29 18.81 17.20
CA LYS A 50 -5.12 19.42 17.85
C LYS A 50 -5.44 19.99 19.23
N LYS A 51 -6.65 20.52 19.43
CA LYS A 51 -7.03 21.23 20.67
C LYS A 51 -7.55 20.35 21.81
N GLN A 52 -8.16 19.19 21.53
CA GLN A 52 -8.96 18.46 22.53
C GLN A 52 -8.39 17.11 23.02
N ASN A 53 -7.10 16.81 22.83
CA ASN A 53 -6.57 15.47 23.15
C ASN A 53 -7.36 14.34 22.46
N LYS A 54 -7.87 14.59 21.25
CA LYS A 54 -8.54 13.58 20.40
C LYS A 54 -7.69 13.06 19.21
N PRO A 55 -6.34 13.07 19.23
CA PRO A 55 -5.57 12.56 18.11
C PRO A 55 -5.78 11.06 17.91
N ASP A 56 -6.07 10.30 18.98
CA ASP A 56 -6.33 8.87 18.86
C ASP A 56 -7.65 8.55 18.15
N LYS A 57 -8.71 9.35 18.35
CA LYS A 57 -9.97 9.17 17.62
C LYS A 57 -9.80 9.48 16.13
N HIS A 58 -9.10 10.56 15.82
CA HIS A 58 -8.77 10.91 14.44
C HIS A 58 -7.90 9.82 13.79
N ARG A 59 -6.84 9.38 14.48
CA ARG A 59 -5.98 8.27 14.02
C ARG A 59 -6.76 6.96 13.83
N ALA A 60 -7.72 6.66 14.70
CA ALA A 60 -8.53 5.44 14.61
C ALA A 60 -9.37 5.39 13.33
N MET A 61 -9.78 6.54 12.78
CA MET A 61 -10.52 6.61 11.52
C MET A 61 -9.64 6.30 10.30
N TYR A 62 -8.43 6.88 10.25
CA TYR A 62 -7.57 6.78 9.07
C TYR A 62 -6.59 5.60 9.09
N ARG A 63 -6.27 5.02 10.25
CA ARG A 63 -5.41 3.82 10.35
C ARG A 63 -5.98 2.62 9.57
N PRO A 64 -7.28 2.25 9.68
CA PRO A 64 -7.86 1.19 8.89
C PRO A 64 -7.85 1.49 7.39
N GLN A 65 -8.19 2.73 7.01
CA GLN A 65 -8.17 3.19 5.61
C GLN A 65 -6.77 3.06 5.01
N ARG A 66 -5.74 3.59 5.68
CA ARG A 66 -4.34 3.46 5.25
C ARG A 66 -3.95 2.00 5.09
N LYS A 67 -4.29 1.14 6.06
CA LYS A 67 -3.93 -0.28 6.02
C LYS A 67 -4.60 -1.01 4.84
N ARG A 68 -5.89 -0.78 4.62
CA ARG A 68 -6.64 -1.39 3.51
C ARG A 68 -6.10 -0.93 2.15
N ALA A 69 -5.94 0.38 1.97
CA ALA A 69 -5.43 0.95 0.73
C ALA A 69 -4.00 0.48 0.44
N ARG A 70 -3.14 0.43 1.46
CA ARG A 70 -1.77 -0.13 1.35
C ARG A 70 -1.76 -1.57 0.87
N HIS A 71 -2.53 -2.46 1.51
CA HIS A 71 -2.57 -3.87 1.09
C HIS A 71 -3.04 -3.99 -0.35
N GLY A 72 -4.11 -3.27 -0.71
CA GLY A 72 -4.62 -3.28 -2.07
C GLY A 72 -3.64 -2.79 -3.13
N LEU A 73 -2.78 -1.82 -2.79
CA LEU A 73 -1.70 -1.36 -3.67
C LEU A 73 -0.55 -2.36 -3.75
N LEU A 74 -0.17 -2.97 -2.62
CA LEU A 74 0.88 -3.99 -2.59
C LEU A 74 0.50 -5.21 -3.42
N ASP A 75 -0.72 -5.71 -3.29
CA ASP A 75 -1.23 -6.84 -4.07
C ASP A 75 -1.11 -6.54 -5.57
N PHE A 76 -1.57 -5.36 -6.00
CA PHE A 76 -1.44 -4.92 -7.40
C PHE A 76 0.01 -4.82 -7.87
N LEU A 77 0.90 -4.23 -7.07
CA LEU A 77 2.31 -4.08 -7.44
C LEU A 77 3.02 -5.44 -7.55
N CYS A 78 2.70 -6.39 -6.68
CA CYS A 78 3.20 -7.76 -6.78
C CYS A 78 2.68 -8.46 -8.05
N GLU A 79 1.40 -8.33 -8.37
CA GLU A 79 0.83 -8.90 -9.60
C GLU A 79 1.47 -8.31 -10.86
N GLN A 80 1.75 -6.99 -10.89
CA GLN A 80 2.44 -6.35 -12.01
C GLN A 80 3.90 -6.80 -12.11
N ALA A 81 4.59 -6.95 -10.97
CA ALA A 81 5.97 -7.46 -10.94
C ALA A 81 6.04 -8.88 -11.51
N ASP A 82 5.14 -9.77 -11.09
CA ASP A 82 5.03 -11.13 -11.62
C ASP A 82 4.75 -11.13 -13.12
N ALA A 83 3.83 -10.29 -13.59
CA ALA A 83 3.49 -10.19 -15.00
C ALA A 83 4.67 -9.71 -15.86
N GLN A 84 5.40 -8.68 -15.41
CA GLN A 84 6.57 -8.14 -16.11
C GLN A 84 7.69 -9.17 -16.18
N GLN A 85 7.93 -9.93 -15.12
CA GLN A 85 8.95 -10.99 -15.12
C GLN A 85 8.59 -12.16 -16.03
N ARG A 86 7.30 -12.55 -16.09
CA ARG A 86 6.85 -13.59 -17.03
C ARG A 86 6.94 -13.14 -18.48
N ALA A 87 6.70 -11.86 -18.75
CA ALA A 87 6.81 -11.28 -20.09
C ALA A 87 8.26 -11.12 -20.56
N ASN A 88 9.23 -11.15 -19.65
CA ASN A 88 10.67 -11.10 -19.95
C ASN A 88 11.34 -12.48 -19.75
N PRO A 89 11.31 -13.38 -20.75
CA PRO A 89 11.87 -14.73 -20.63
C PRO A 89 13.40 -14.81 -20.51
N GLY A 90 14.11 -13.67 -20.54
CA GLY A 90 15.57 -13.59 -20.44
C GLY A 90 16.14 -13.81 -19.03
N SER A 91 15.30 -13.84 -17.99
CA SER A 91 15.74 -13.94 -16.60
C SER A 91 15.57 -15.36 -16.06
N LYS A 92 16.35 -16.32 -16.58
CA LYS A 92 16.54 -17.57 -15.84
C LYS A 92 17.32 -17.27 -14.56
N PRO A 93 16.90 -17.79 -13.38
CA PRO A 93 17.71 -17.66 -12.18
C PRO A 93 19.04 -18.39 -12.40
N GLN A 94 20.15 -17.67 -12.23
CA GLN A 94 21.46 -18.30 -12.05
C GLN A 94 21.37 -19.19 -10.80
N GLN A 95 21.63 -20.48 -11.01
CA GLN A 95 21.75 -21.50 -9.97
C GLN A 95 22.92 -21.22 -9.04
#